data_AF-A0A2V8UTP0-F1
#
_entry.id   AF-A0A2V8UTP0-F1
#
_cell.length_a   1.000
_cell.length_b   1.000
_cell.length_c   1.000
_cell.angle_alpha   90.00
_cell.angle_beta   90.00
_cell.angle_gamma   90.00
#
_symmetry.space_group_name_H-M   'P 1'
#
loop_
_entity.id
_entity.type
_entity.pdbx_description
1 polymer ?
#
loop_
_entity_poly.entity_id
_entity_poly.type
_entity_poly.pdbx_seq_one_letter_code
_entity_poly.pdbx_strand_id
1 'polypeptide(L)'
;MALRDSQKPGWQDAYYAALVAANTTARACEIKRLRVGSVDLIDRTMTIRRQSTKTDAGCRVIPLNETATWALARLLERAANLGSRSIRVPLQKHKRRYIGTRNPRERMRAEAEGIEEVAAIIRVANRLKSVIFWS
;
A
#
# COMPACT_ATOMS: atom_id res chain seq x y z
N MET A 1 8.04 -12.12 -22.90
CA MET A 1 8.31 -10.68 -22.70
C MET A 1 8.18 -10.36 -21.21
N ALA A 2 9.24 -10.59 -20.44
CA ALA A 2 9.24 -10.41 -18.98
C ALA A 2 9.40 -8.92 -18.64
N LEU A 3 8.37 -8.33 -18.04
CA LEU A 3 8.38 -6.94 -17.61
C LEU A 3 9.44 -6.76 -16.51
N ARG A 4 10.29 -5.74 -16.68
CA ARG A 4 11.38 -5.33 -15.77
C ARG A 4 10.89 -4.76 -14.43
N ASP A 5 9.75 -5.23 -13.92
CA ASP A 5 9.28 -4.94 -12.56
C ASP A 5 10.01 -5.79 -11.49
N SER A 6 10.80 -6.77 -11.93
CA SER A 6 11.53 -7.74 -11.11
C SER A 6 12.73 -7.18 -10.35
N GLN A 7 13.01 -5.88 -10.37
CA GLN A 7 14.26 -5.31 -9.85
C GLN A 7 14.10 -4.34 -8.68
N LYS A 8 12.89 -4.06 -8.21
CA LYS A 8 12.70 -3.25 -6.98
C LYS A 8 12.10 -4.11 -5.87
N PRO A 9 12.89 -4.52 -4.85
CA PRO A 9 12.37 -5.29 -3.73
C PRO A 9 11.26 -4.48 -3.03
N GLY A 10 10.03 -5.00 -3.04
CA GLY A 10 8.89 -4.42 -2.30
C GLY A 10 7.71 -3.87 -3.10
N TRP A 11 7.78 -3.80 -4.44
CA TRP A 11 6.67 -3.28 -5.25
C TRP A 11 5.44 -4.20 -5.25
N GLN A 12 5.65 -5.51 -5.27
CA GLN A 12 4.57 -6.50 -5.13
C GLN A 12 3.83 -6.32 -3.80
N ASP A 13 4.56 -6.11 -2.71
CA ASP A 13 3.96 -5.90 -1.38
C ASP A 13 3.17 -4.59 -1.32
N ALA A 14 3.68 -3.53 -1.93
CA ALA A 14 2.99 -2.26 -2.03
C ALA A 14 1.71 -2.37 -2.86
N TYR A 15 1.76 -3.14 -3.96
CA TYR A 15 0.60 -3.44 -4.79
C TYR A 15 -0.47 -4.21 -4.02
N TYR A 16 -0.11 -5.29 -3.33
CA TYR A 16 -1.06 -6.03 -2.50
C TYR A 16 -1.64 -5.16 -1.38
N ALA A 17 -0.82 -4.35 -0.72
CA ALA A 17 -1.30 -3.43 0.30
C ALA A 17 -2.27 -2.37 -0.25
N ALA A 18 -2.05 -1.89 -1.48
CA ALA A 18 -2.94 -0.97 -2.16
C ALA A 18 -4.28 -1.63 -2.51
N LEU A 19 -4.26 -2.89 -2.98
CA LEU A 19 -5.49 -3.66 -3.21
C LEU A 19 -6.31 -3.82 -1.93
N VAL A 20 -5.65 -4.17 -0.82
CA VAL A 20 -6.33 -4.28 0.47
C VAL A 20 -6.94 -2.93 0.87
N ALA A 21 -6.19 -1.83 0.78
CA ALA A 21 -6.69 -0.50 1.12
C ALA A 21 -7.90 -0.10 0.28
N ALA A 22 -7.83 -0.31 -1.04
CA ALA A 22 -8.90 0.06 -1.97
C ALA A 22 -10.20 -0.72 -1.72
N ASN A 23 -10.10 -1.99 -1.32
CA ASN A 23 -11.27 -2.85 -1.11
C ASN A 23 -11.84 -2.80 0.31
N THR A 24 -11.09 -2.26 1.28
CA THR A 24 -11.47 -2.32 2.72
C THR A 24 -11.53 -0.96 3.38
N THR A 25 -11.11 0.11 2.68
CA THR A 25 -10.92 1.47 3.20
C THR A 25 -9.93 1.58 4.39
N ALA A 26 -9.14 0.52 4.63
CA ALA A 26 -8.14 0.50 5.68
C ALA A 26 -7.01 1.51 5.37
N ARG A 27 -6.56 2.22 6.40
CA ARG A 27 -5.49 3.22 6.27
C ARG A 27 -4.16 2.51 6.07
N ALA A 28 -3.25 3.15 5.34
CA ALA A 28 -1.91 2.59 5.12
C ALA A 28 -1.16 2.26 6.43
N CYS A 29 -1.39 3.00 7.52
CA CYS A 29 -0.81 2.70 8.83
C CYS A 29 -1.46 1.51 9.54
N GLU A 30 -2.74 1.23 9.30
CA GLU A 30 -3.46 0.08 9.83
C GLU A 30 -2.95 -1.20 9.16
N ILE A 31 -2.83 -1.19 7.82
CA ILE A 31 -2.33 -2.34 7.04
C ILE A 31 -0.89 -2.69 7.40
N LYS A 32 0.00 -1.69 7.50
CA LYS A 32 1.42 -1.91 7.87
C LYS A 32 1.62 -2.51 9.26
N ARG A 33 0.67 -2.28 10.17
CA ARG A 33 0.72 -2.75 11.56
C ARG A 33 -0.19 -3.94 11.79
N LEU A 34 -0.84 -4.45 10.74
CA LEU A 34 -1.74 -5.58 10.83
C LEU A 34 -0.93 -6.82 11.27
N ARG A 35 -1.38 -7.43 12.35
CA ARG A 35 -0.77 -8.66 12.87
C ARG A 35 -1.29 -9.84 12.06
N VAL A 36 -0.45 -10.86 11.90
CA VAL A 36 -0.84 -12.10 11.22
C VAL A 36 -2.11 -12.70 11.86
N GLY A 37 -2.15 -12.80 13.19
CA GLY A 37 -3.34 -13.25 13.93
C GLY A 37 -4.50 -12.26 14.04
N SER A 38 -4.52 -11.19 13.25
CA SER A 38 -5.69 -10.31 13.11
C SER A 38 -6.45 -10.56 11.80
N VAL A 39 -6.01 -11.52 10.99
CA VAL A 39 -6.64 -11.85 9.71
C VAL A 39 -7.16 -13.28 9.80
N ASP A 40 -8.43 -13.45 9.43
CA ASP A 40 -9.04 -14.75 9.22
C ASP A 40 -9.34 -14.89 7.73
N LEU A 41 -8.61 -15.78 7.04
CA LEU A 41 -8.81 -16.03 5.62
C LEU A 41 -9.98 -17.00 5.35
N ILE A 42 -10.41 -17.77 6.35
CA ILE A 42 -11.54 -18.70 6.23
C ILE A 42 -12.83 -17.89 6.30
N ASP A 43 -12.98 -17.08 7.35
CA ASP A 43 -14.12 -16.18 7.52
C ASP A 43 -14.02 -14.92 6.66
N ARG A 44 -12.90 -14.73 5.97
CA ARG A 44 -12.60 -13.55 5.13
C ARG A 44 -12.81 -12.25 5.91
N THR A 45 -12.21 -12.15 7.07
CA THR A 45 -12.26 -10.94 7.90
C THR A 45 -10.87 -10.45 8.27
N MET A 46 -10.73 -9.14 8.44
CA MET A 46 -9.58 -8.55 9.12
C MET A 46 -10.05 -7.71 10.29
N THR A 47 -9.35 -7.82 11.41
CA THR A 47 -9.62 -7.03 12.62
C THR A 47 -8.60 -5.92 12.78
N ILE A 48 -9.05 -4.67 12.69
CA ILE A 48 -8.27 -3.50 13.08
C ILE A 48 -8.37 -3.37 14.61
N ARG A 49 -7.24 -3.56 15.29
CA ARG A 49 -7.18 -3.53 16.77
C ARG A 49 -6.90 -2.12 17.29
N ARG A 50 -7.30 -1.84 18.53
CA ARG A 50 -7.03 -0.57 19.24
C ARG A 50 -5.55 -0.17 19.23
N GLN A 51 -4.65 -1.14 19.34
CA GLN A 51 -3.21 -0.88 19.33
C GLN A 51 -2.70 -0.29 18.00
N SER A 52 -3.50 -0.41 16.93
CA SER A 52 -3.22 0.18 15.62
C SER A 52 -3.91 1.53 15.37
N THR A 53 -4.79 1.99 16.27
CA THR A 53 -5.59 3.22 16.10
C THR A 53 -5.33 4.24 17.21
N LYS A 54 -5.54 5.53 16.90
CA LYS A 54 -5.36 6.65 17.86
C LYS A 54 -6.50 6.73 18.87
N THR A 55 -7.69 6.27 18.49
CA THR A 55 -8.93 6.32 19.27
C THR A 55 -9.61 4.95 19.27
N ASP A 56 -10.47 4.73 20.27
CA ASP A 56 -11.21 3.47 20.45
C ASP A 56 -12.17 3.18 19.29
N ALA A 57 -12.81 4.23 18.76
CA ALA A 57 -13.67 4.19 17.57
C ALA A 57 -12.98 3.69 16.27
N GLY A 58 -11.65 3.54 16.27
CA GLY A 58 -10.92 2.98 15.15
C GLY A 58 -10.97 1.45 15.06
N CYS A 59 -11.33 0.77 16.15
CA CYS A 59 -11.40 -0.68 16.21
C CYS A 59 -12.60 -1.18 15.41
N ARG A 60 -12.36 -2.07 14.45
CA ARG A 60 -13.44 -2.64 13.64
C ARG A 60 -13.03 -3.95 13.00
N VAL A 61 -14.00 -4.82 12.79
CA VAL A 61 -13.89 -6.00 11.92
C VAL A 61 -14.31 -5.56 10.52
N ILE A 62 -13.47 -5.84 9.53
CA ILE A 62 -13.71 -5.48 8.13
C ILE A 62 -13.86 -6.77 7.34
N PRO A 63 -15.01 -7.03 6.69
CA PRO A 63 -15.14 -8.15 5.78
C PRO A 63 -14.27 -7.94 4.53
N LEU A 64 -13.74 -9.04 4.00
CA LEU A 64 -12.85 -9.07 2.85
C LEU A 64 -13.60 -9.64 1.65
N ASN A 65 -13.58 -8.90 0.55
CA ASN A 65 -13.97 -9.47 -0.73
C ASN A 65 -12.84 -10.38 -1.26
N GLU A 66 -13.09 -11.06 -2.38
CA GLU A 66 -12.16 -12.02 -2.96
C GLU A 66 -10.78 -11.40 -3.27
N THR A 67 -10.77 -10.22 -3.89
CA THR A 67 -9.53 -9.49 -4.22
C THR A 67 -8.73 -9.12 -2.97
N ALA A 68 -9.39 -8.61 -1.92
CA ALA A 68 -8.75 -8.26 -0.66
C ALA A 68 -8.21 -9.50 0.06
N THR A 69 -8.97 -10.60 0.03
CA THR A 69 -8.58 -11.89 0.62
C THR A 69 -7.34 -12.43 -0.06
N TRP A 70 -7.32 -12.46 -1.39
CA TRP A 70 -6.16 -12.89 -2.16
C TRP A 70 -4.92 -12.03 -1.90
N ALA A 71 -5.07 -10.71 -1.90
CA ALA A 71 -3.96 -9.79 -1.62
C ALA A 71 -3.42 -9.96 -0.18
N LEU A 72 -4.30 -10.14 0.81
CA LEU A 72 -3.90 -10.42 2.19
C LEU A 72 -3.19 -11.78 2.31
N ALA A 73 -3.66 -12.81 1.62
CA ALA A 73 -3.01 -14.12 1.63
C ALA A 73 -1.55 -14.03 1.14
N ARG A 74 -1.28 -13.27 0.06
CA ARG A 74 0.08 -13.04 -0.44
C ARG A 74 0.97 -12.29 0.54
N LEU A 75 0.40 -11.29 1.21
CA LEU A 75 1.10 -10.54 2.25
C LEU A 75 1.42 -11.41 3.49
N LEU A 76 0.52 -12.33 3.86
CA LEU A 76 0.70 -13.27 4.96
C LEU A 76 1.72 -14.36 4.63
N GLU A 77 1.67 -14.93 3.42
CA GLU A 77 2.66 -15.88 2.90
C GLU A 77 4.07 -15.29 2.99
N ARG A 78 4.23 -14.05 2.54
CA ARG A 78 5.51 -13.35 2.67
C ARG A 78 5.90 -13.09 4.12
N ALA A 79 4.95 -12.72 4.98
CA ALA A 79 5.24 -12.52 6.41
C ALA A 79 5.73 -13.82 7.06
N ALA A 80 5.14 -14.97 6.70
CA ALA A 80 5.59 -16.28 7.14
C ALA A 80 7.01 -16.61 6.65
N ASN A 81 7.30 -16.37 5.36
CA ASN A 81 8.64 -16.56 4.79
C ASN A 81 9.72 -15.70 5.47
N LEU A 82 9.33 -14.54 6.01
CA LEU A 82 10.21 -13.64 6.77
C LEU A 82 10.23 -13.91 8.29
N GLY A 83 9.46 -14.88 8.79
CA GLY A 83 9.27 -15.11 10.24
C GLY A 83 8.63 -13.91 10.97
N SER A 84 7.91 -13.04 10.25
CA SER A 84 7.35 -11.80 10.77
C SER A 84 5.97 -12.02 11.39
N ARG A 85 5.74 -11.44 12.57
CA ARG A 85 4.41 -11.46 13.25
C ARG A 85 3.43 -10.41 12.73
N SER A 86 3.87 -9.54 11.82
CA SER A 86 3.06 -8.50 11.18
C SER A 86 3.29 -8.44 9.68
N ILE A 87 2.31 -7.92 8.96
CA ILE A 87 2.39 -7.68 7.52
C ILE A 87 3.36 -6.52 7.26
N ARG A 88 4.64 -6.86 7.07
CA ARG A 88 5.70 -5.88 6.85
C ARG A 88 5.73 -5.48 5.39
N VAL A 89 5.05 -4.41 5.01
CA VAL A 89 5.18 -3.84 3.67
C VAL A 89 6.43 -2.93 3.64
N PRO A 90 7.47 -3.25 2.84
CA PRO A 90 8.60 -2.38 2.62
C PRO A 90 8.18 -1.22 1.71
N LEU A 91 7.41 -0.28 2.26
CA LEU A 91 7.30 1.01 1.58
C LEU A 91 8.65 1.69 1.71
N GLN A 92 9.21 2.09 0.57
CA GLN A 92 10.34 3.01 0.56
C GLN A 92 9.96 4.17 1.49
N LYS A 93 10.72 4.32 2.58
CA LYS A 93 10.66 5.54 3.35
C LYS A 93 11.16 6.60 2.39
N HIS A 94 10.27 7.30 1.70
CA HIS A 94 10.64 8.59 1.17
C HIS A 94 11.11 9.35 2.41
N LYS A 95 12.41 9.60 2.53
CA LYS A 95 12.92 10.49 3.56
C LYS A 95 12.14 11.77 3.31
N ARG A 96 11.15 12.06 4.16
CA ARG A 96 10.59 13.39 4.24
C ARG A 96 11.74 14.21 4.81
N ARG A 97 12.66 14.61 3.94
CA ARG A 97 13.63 15.65 4.24
C ARG A 97 12.71 16.80 4.62
N TYR A 98 12.65 17.12 5.90
CA TYR A 98 12.02 18.34 6.31
C TYR A 98 12.92 19.43 5.75
N ILE A 99 12.70 19.82 4.50
CA ILE A 99 13.33 21.00 3.94
C ILE A 99 12.54 22.12 4.59
N GLY A 100 13.01 22.57 5.76
CA GLY A 100 12.53 23.80 6.34
C GLY A 100 12.96 24.95 5.44
N THR A 101 12.34 25.11 4.27
CA THR A 101 12.52 26.33 3.48
C THR A 101 11.57 27.36 4.06
N ARG A 102 12.13 28.45 4.60
CA ARG A 102 11.35 29.63 5.00
C ARG A 102 10.72 30.35 3.78
N ASN A 103 10.91 29.88 2.54
CA ASN A 103 10.57 30.59 1.31
C ASN A 103 9.44 29.92 0.50
N PRO A 104 8.26 30.55 0.37
CA PRO A 104 7.09 30.00 -0.31
C PRO A 104 7.28 29.67 -1.81
N ARG A 105 8.21 30.33 -2.51
CA ARG A 105 8.40 30.14 -3.96
C ARG A 105 9.10 28.81 -4.30
N GLU A 106 10.02 28.38 -3.46
CA GLU A 106 10.71 27.08 -3.61
C GLU A 106 9.76 25.91 -3.31
N ARG A 107 8.80 26.12 -2.40
CA ARG A 107 7.73 25.17 -2.12
C ARG A 107 6.85 24.94 -3.34
N MET A 108 6.45 26.01 -4.04
CA MET A 108 5.66 25.90 -5.27
C MET A 108 6.42 25.20 -6.40
N ARG A 109 7.75 25.40 -6.52
CA ARG A 109 8.59 24.65 -7.48
C ARG A 109 8.64 23.16 -7.15
N ALA A 110 8.90 22.80 -5.89
CA ALA A 110 8.99 21.40 -5.48
C ALA A 110 7.62 20.69 -5.55
N GLU A 111 6.53 21.39 -5.25
CA GLU A 111 5.16 20.87 -5.41
C GLU A 111 4.82 20.68 -6.91
N ALA A 112 5.21 21.61 -7.78
CA ALA A 112 5.04 21.46 -9.23
C ALA A 112 5.85 20.29 -9.81
N GLU A 113 7.10 20.08 -9.35
CA GLU A 113 7.94 18.95 -9.75
C GLU A 113 7.35 17.59 -9.31
N GLY A 114 6.85 17.52 -8.07
CA GLY A 114 6.20 16.30 -7.57
C GLY A 114 4.87 15.99 -8.27
N ILE A 115 4.11 17.01 -8.68
CA ILE A 115 2.88 16.85 -9.45
C ILE A 115 3.19 16.31 -10.87
N GLU A 116 4.25 16.77 -11.52
CA GLU A 116 4.69 16.24 -12.82
C GLU A 116 5.14 14.77 -12.73
N GLU A 117 5.84 14.39 -11.65
CA GLU A 117 6.28 13.01 -11.45
C GLU A 117 5.09 12.06 -11.28
N VAL A 118 4.08 12.48 -10.51
CA VAL A 118 2.82 11.72 -10.36
C VAL A 118 2.03 11.70 -11.67
N ALA A 119 1.97 12.81 -12.41
CA ALA A 119 1.30 12.88 -13.71
C ALA A 119 1.99 12.01 -14.77
N ALA A 120 3.32 11.88 -14.73
CA ALA A 120 4.09 11.00 -15.59
C ALA A 120 3.79 9.52 -15.27
N ILE A 121 3.72 9.15 -13.99
CA ILE A 121 3.32 7.81 -13.55
C ILE A 121 1.89 7.49 -14.02
N ILE A 122 0.95 8.43 -13.86
CA ILE A 122 -0.44 8.25 -14.31
C ILE A 122 -0.51 8.13 -15.84
N ARG A 123 0.24 8.94 -16.60
CA ARG A 123 0.33 8.85 -18.07
C ARG A 123 0.87 7.50 -18.53
N VAL A 124 1.93 6.98 -17.89
CA VAL A 124 2.49 5.66 -18.20
C VAL A 124 1.50 4.56 -17.86
N ALA A 125 0.84 4.63 -16.70
CA ALA A 125 -0.17 3.65 -16.28
C ALA A 125 -1.39 3.64 -17.24
N ASN A 126 -1.84 4.81 -17.69
CA ASN A 126 -2.94 4.91 -18.64
C ASN A 126 -2.55 4.44 -20.05
N ARG A 127 -1.30 4.67 -20.47
CA ARG A 127 -0.77 4.14 -21.75
C ARG A 127 -0.62 2.62 -21.73
N LEU A 128 -0.28 2.04 -20.59
CA LEU A 128 -0.24 0.58 -20.42
C LEU A 128 -1.66 -0.01 -20.43
N LYS A 129 -2.64 0.67 -19.83
CA LYS A 129 -4.05 0.26 -19.90
C LYS A 129 -4.61 0.28 -21.32
N SER A 130 -4.25 1.26 -22.14
CA SER A 130 -4.72 1.34 -23.54
C SER A 130 -4.10 0.28 -24.46
N VAL A 131 -2.93 -0.27 -24.11
CA VAL A 131 -2.26 -1.33 -24.88
C VAL A 131 -2.74 -2.73 -24.47
N ILE A 132 -3.21 -2.90 -23.24
CA ILE A 132 -3.62 -4.20 -22.69
C ILE A 132 -5.14 -4.42 -22.84
N PHE A 133 -5.96 -3.38 -23.00
CA PHE A 133 -7.43 -3.47 -23.01
C PHE A 133 -8.09 -3.29 -24.40
N TRP A 134 -7.28 -3.31 -25.48
CA TRP A 134 -7.76 -3.40 -26.87
C TRP A 134 -6.90 -4.42 -27.64
N SER A 135 -6.92 -5.65 -27.15
CA SER A 135 -6.50 -6.86 -27.89
C SER A 135 -7.30 -8.06 -27.42
#